data_AF-A0A9D2I991-F1
#
_entry.id   AF-A0A9D2I991-F1
#
_cell.length_a   1.000
_cell.length_b   1.000
_cell.length_c   1.000
_cell.angle_alpha   90.00
_cell.angle_beta   90.00
_cell.angle_gamma   90.00
#
_symmetry.space_group_name_H-M   'P 1'
#
loop_
_entity.id
_entity.type
_entity.pdbx_description
1 polymer ?
#
loop_
_entity_poly.entity_id
_entity_poly.type
_entity_poly.pdbx_seq_one_letter_code
_entity_poly.pdbx_strand_id
1 'polypeptide(L)'
;MLSIINYVVLIVIAIPLLLQLIYVLFAFIPKKRWPKSEKKGRIAYLIPAHNEGSVIADTVRNVLEGQNYPKELYDVYVVAHNCTDNTAELARAAGAKVLVLDDPDPAHRMALYPLKHGVQELIALEGEEAYDMIVHLDADNRINAEFSSLMNDAYQSGVDFARPYEGALNGAQNFYTKACALFYAFDSRFGSRVRERMGVAAHVNGSGAMMSVRMLRECGGYDCVSISDDAEFNFNRMLEGRKGHYVEDAIVYEDMPSSFRDTLNRNKRIGSGGMKLLKEKLLKMFGKFFTTGNFSFMEMFLTYIFNFLTILISIWIPLYYVYHFTYTALIINDVISVSWMPVSFYASMLWTTLWCAVGIAGGLFILFGFGQAALLAILDYKKLGAKHRRELISAVLLFPVFLLLYAITLCIGALSKPSWGKVARNVPPPQSSAEDAQSDEHTPDGADGAQ
;
A
#
# COMPACT_ATOMS: atom_id res chain seq x y z
N MET A 1 37.00 -13.24 5.56
CA MET A 1 36.23 -12.29 6.37
C MET A 1 35.04 -11.69 5.59
N LEU A 2 35.26 -11.04 4.43
CA LEU A 2 34.16 -10.45 3.63
C LEU A 2 33.08 -11.46 3.19
N SER A 3 33.47 -12.69 2.84
CA SER A 3 32.51 -13.75 2.49
C SER A 3 31.57 -14.12 3.64
N ILE A 4 32.07 -14.14 4.88
CA ILE A 4 31.26 -14.40 6.08
C ILE A 4 30.22 -13.28 6.26
N ILE A 5 30.64 -12.02 6.12
CA ILE A 5 29.73 -10.87 6.19
C ILE A 5 28.66 -11.00 5.10
N ASN A 6 29.04 -11.36 3.87
CA ASN A 6 28.10 -11.57 2.79
C ASN A 6 27.08 -12.67 3.10
N TYR A 7 27.51 -13.81 3.65
CA TYR A 7 26.58 -14.88 4.05
C TYR A 7 25.60 -14.42 5.14
N VAL A 8 26.07 -13.66 6.13
CA VAL A 8 25.19 -13.07 7.16
C VAL A 8 24.18 -12.12 6.51
N VAL A 9 24.62 -11.23 5.60
CA VAL A 9 23.73 -10.33 4.87
C VAL A 9 22.68 -11.10 4.06
N LEU A 10 23.07 -12.16 3.36
CA LEU A 10 22.15 -13.00 2.60
C LEU A 10 21.12 -13.69 3.50
N ILE A 11 21.52 -14.19 4.67
CA ILE A 11 20.59 -14.79 5.65
C ILE A 11 19.59 -13.74 6.15
N VAL A 12 20.07 -12.54 6.49
CA VAL A 12 19.22 -11.44 6.96
C VAL A 12 18.21 -11.02 5.90
N ILE A 13 18.59 -11.01 4.61
CA ILE A 13 17.67 -10.74 3.49
C ILE A 13 16.70 -11.92 3.27
N ALA A 14 17.16 -13.16 3.40
CA ALA A 14 16.35 -14.34 3.15
C ALA A 14 15.16 -14.47 4.12
N ILE A 15 15.31 -14.06 5.39
CA ILE A 15 14.27 -14.24 6.41
C ILE A 15 12.95 -13.52 6.03
N PRO A 16 12.91 -12.21 5.72
CA PRO A 16 11.68 -11.57 5.26
C PRO A 16 11.16 -12.11 3.91
N LEU A 17 12.05 -12.52 3.00
CA LEU A 17 11.63 -13.11 1.72
C LEU A 17 10.94 -14.47 1.92
N LEU A 18 11.37 -15.26 2.90
CA LEU A 18 10.70 -16.51 3.27
C LEU A 18 9.28 -16.25 3.82
N LEU A 19 9.11 -15.21 4.63
CA LEU A 19 7.78 -14.79 5.09
C LEU A 19 6.89 -14.38 3.91
N GLN A 20 7.43 -13.63 2.96
CA GLN A 20 6.70 -13.24 1.75
C GLN A 20 6.34 -14.46 0.89
N LEU A 21 7.22 -15.46 0.79
CA LEU A 21 6.92 -16.72 0.11
C LEU A 21 5.74 -17.44 0.77
N ILE A 22 5.72 -17.49 2.10
CA ILE A 22 4.60 -18.06 2.87
C ILE A 22 3.28 -17.38 2.47
N TYR A 23 3.24 -16.05 2.40
CA TYR A 23 2.02 -15.31 2.01
C TYR A 23 1.52 -15.66 0.61
N VAL A 24 2.43 -15.86 -0.33
CA VAL A 24 2.07 -16.26 -1.71
C VAL A 24 1.52 -17.68 -1.73
N LEU A 25 2.12 -18.61 -0.99
CA LEU A 25 1.63 -19.98 -0.88
C LEU A 25 0.24 -20.04 -0.24
N PHE A 26 -0.04 -19.13 0.69
CA PHE A 26 -1.34 -18.98 1.34
C PHE A 26 -2.30 -17.99 0.64
N ALA A 27 -1.98 -17.55 -0.57
CA ALA A 27 -2.81 -16.62 -1.36
C ALA A 27 -4.26 -17.07 -1.56
N PHE A 28 -4.46 -18.40 -1.61
CA PHE A 28 -5.74 -19.04 -1.89
C PHE A 28 -6.56 -19.36 -0.64
N ILE A 29 -6.08 -18.99 0.56
CA ILE A 29 -6.91 -19.09 1.76
C ILE A 29 -8.23 -18.32 1.51
N PRO A 30 -9.39 -18.89 1.83
CA PRO A 30 -10.66 -18.18 1.72
C PRO A 30 -10.62 -16.87 2.51
N LYS A 31 -11.04 -15.78 1.86
CA LYS A 31 -11.13 -14.46 2.52
C LYS A 31 -12.04 -14.50 3.75
N LYS A 32 -11.71 -13.71 4.78
CA LYS A 32 -12.59 -13.52 5.93
C LYS A 32 -13.80 -12.71 5.46
N ARG A 33 -14.99 -13.18 5.82
CA ARG A 33 -16.24 -12.42 5.66
C ARG A 33 -16.74 -12.03 7.05
N TRP A 34 -17.20 -10.80 7.17
CA TRP A 34 -17.87 -10.30 8.36
C TRP A 34 -19.36 -10.62 8.26
N PRO A 35 -20.02 -11.05 9.34
CA PRO A 35 -21.47 -11.24 9.35
C PRO A 35 -22.19 -9.95 8.96
N LYS A 36 -23.19 -10.07 8.09
CA LYS A 36 -24.07 -8.93 7.77
C LYS A 36 -24.79 -8.47 9.02
N SER A 37 -24.80 -7.16 9.25
CA SER A 37 -25.48 -6.57 10.40
C SER A 37 -26.65 -5.69 9.97
N GLU A 38 -27.79 -5.89 10.63
CA GLU A 38 -28.95 -4.99 10.54
C GLU A 38 -28.71 -3.66 11.28
N LYS A 39 -27.86 -3.67 12.32
CA LYS A 39 -27.47 -2.46 13.02
C LYS A 39 -26.50 -1.65 12.15
N LYS A 40 -26.84 -0.37 11.93
CA LYS A 40 -26.06 0.57 11.14
C LYS A 40 -25.45 1.63 12.05
N GLY A 41 -24.14 1.84 11.95
CA GLY A 41 -23.45 2.92 12.62
C GLY A 41 -23.33 4.16 11.73
N ARG A 42 -23.19 5.34 12.34
CA ARG A 42 -22.92 6.60 11.63
C ARG A 42 -21.46 6.71 11.22
N ILE A 43 -21.19 7.08 9.96
CA ILE A 43 -19.84 7.17 9.38
C ILE A 43 -19.52 8.61 9.00
N ALA A 44 -18.41 9.15 9.52
CA ALA A 44 -17.82 10.38 8.99
C ALA A 44 -16.66 10.04 8.04
N TYR A 45 -16.80 10.38 6.77
CA TYR A 45 -15.69 10.37 5.84
C TYR A 45 -14.88 11.64 6.01
N LEU A 46 -13.59 11.52 6.30
CA LEU A 46 -12.72 12.66 6.55
C LEU A 46 -11.65 12.76 5.47
N ILE A 47 -11.65 13.88 4.75
CA ILE A 47 -10.76 14.15 3.62
C ILE A 47 -9.91 15.40 3.90
N PRO A 48 -8.62 15.24 4.25
CA PRO A 48 -7.67 16.34 4.27
C PRO A 48 -7.39 16.82 2.83
N ALA A 49 -7.44 18.13 2.59
CA ALA A 49 -7.24 18.69 1.25
C ALA A 49 -6.36 19.95 1.27
N HIS A 50 -5.42 20.03 0.31
CA HIS A 50 -4.61 21.22 0.06
C HIS A 50 -4.44 21.41 -1.45
N ASN A 51 -5.15 22.38 -2.03
CA ASN A 51 -5.13 22.66 -3.46
C ASN A 51 -5.49 21.44 -4.34
N GLU A 52 -6.61 20.80 -4.04
CA GLU A 52 -7.13 19.59 -4.68
C GLU A 52 -8.41 19.85 -5.48
N GLY A 53 -8.62 21.10 -5.93
CA GLY A 53 -9.85 21.51 -6.61
C GLY A 53 -10.19 20.69 -7.86
N SER A 54 -9.18 20.10 -8.52
CA SER A 54 -9.39 19.27 -9.71
C SER A 54 -10.03 17.90 -9.43
N VAL A 55 -9.98 17.39 -8.20
CA VAL A 55 -10.38 16.01 -7.87
C VAL A 55 -11.37 15.92 -6.70
N ILE A 56 -11.37 16.88 -5.78
CA ILE A 56 -12.13 16.80 -4.53
C ILE A 56 -13.63 16.62 -4.76
N ALA A 57 -14.20 17.30 -5.76
CA ALA A 57 -15.63 17.25 -6.04
C ALA A 57 -16.07 15.85 -6.52
N ASP A 58 -15.22 15.17 -7.28
CA ASP A 58 -15.49 13.79 -7.74
C ASP A 58 -15.45 12.80 -6.60
N THR A 59 -14.48 12.95 -5.68
CA THR A 59 -14.37 12.12 -4.48
C THR A 59 -15.58 12.29 -3.57
N VAL A 60 -16.00 13.54 -3.31
CA VAL A 60 -17.19 13.84 -2.50
C VAL A 60 -18.45 13.21 -3.12
N ARG A 61 -18.68 13.42 -4.43
CA ARG A 61 -19.83 12.82 -5.12
C ARG A 61 -19.77 11.29 -5.12
N ASN A 62 -18.60 10.70 -5.34
CA ASN A 62 -18.45 9.24 -5.31
C ASN A 62 -18.88 8.63 -3.96
N VAL A 63 -18.61 9.31 -2.85
CA VAL A 63 -19.07 8.87 -1.53
C VAL A 63 -20.57 9.15 -1.34
N LEU A 64 -21.04 10.37 -1.59
CA LEU A 64 -22.43 10.77 -1.32
C LEU A 64 -23.46 10.06 -2.20
N GLU A 65 -23.12 9.80 -3.45
CA GLU A 65 -24.05 9.24 -4.45
C GLU A 65 -23.82 7.74 -4.68
N GLY A 66 -22.61 7.24 -4.42
CA GLY A 66 -22.20 5.89 -4.82
C GLY A 66 -22.35 4.81 -3.75
N GLN A 67 -22.67 5.14 -2.49
CA GLN A 67 -22.72 4.16 -1.40
C GLN A 67 -24.10 3.51 -1.21
N ASN A 68 -24.10 2.19 -1.04
CA ASN A 68 -25.27 1.38 -0.68
C ASN A 68 -25.42 1.35 0.85
N TYR A 69 -25.69 2.52 1.43
CA TYR A 69 -25.85 2.74 2.87
C TYR A 69 -26.89 3.85 3.10
N PRO A 70 -27.63 3.86 4.23
CA PRO A 70 -28.63 4.90 4.48
C PRO A 70 -27.99 6.29 4.50
N LYS A 71 -28.51 7.23 3.71
CA LYS A 71 -27.90 8.56 3.45
C LYS A 71 -27.78 9.43 4.69
N GLU A 72 -28.68 9.23 5.64
CA GLU A 72 -28.72 9.89 6.93
C GLU A 72 -27.65 9.38 7.92
N LEU A 73 -26.98 8.27 7.59
CA LEU A 73 -25.98 7.63 8.45
C LEU A 73 -24.54 7.86 7.98
N TYR A 74 -24.31 8.73 7.01
CA TYR A 74 -22.95 9.13 6.68
C TYR A 74 -22.86 10.55 6.14
N ASP A 75 -21.74 11.19 6.44
CA ASP A 75 -21.42 12.53 5.98
C ASP A 75 -19.98 12.57 5.46
N VAL A 76 -19.71 13.54 4.58
CA VAL A 76 -18.35 13.80 4.07
C VAL A 76 -17.86 15.12 4.64
N TYR A 77 -16.74 15.06 5.36
CA TYR A 77 -16.01 16.19 5.89
C TYR A 77 -14.74 16.43 5.06
N VAL A 78 -14.56 17.67 4.61
CA VAL A 78 -13.33 18.10 3.94
C VAL A 78 -12.63 19.12 4.82
N VAL A 79 -11.39 18.85 5.21
CA VAL A 79 -10.54 19.83 5.92
C VAL A 79 -9.67 20.53 4.88
N ALA A 80 -10.13 21.68 4.41
CA ALA A 80 -9.41 22.50 3.44
C ALA A 80 -8.34 23.31 4.17
N HIS A 81 -7.08 22.89 4.04
CA HIS A 81 -5.98 23.45 4.80
C HIS A 81 -5.07 24.31 3.93
N ASN A 82 -4.97 25.60 4.23
CA ASN A 82 -4.16 26.57 3.49
C ASN A 82 -4.39 26.52 1.96
N CYS A 83 -5.63 26.33 1.52
CA CYS A 83 -5.95 26.27 0.08
C CYS A 83 -5.94 27.68 -0.52
N THR A 84 -5.30 27.82 -1.68
CA THR A 84 -5.29 29.06 -2.47
C THR A 84 -6.12 28.95 -3.75
N ASP A 85 -6.64 27.76 -4.05
CA ASP A 85 -7.60 27.49 -5.12
C ASP A 85 -9.04 27.33 -4.58
N ASN A 86 -9.96 26.95 -5.46
CA ASN A 86 -11.38 26.82 -5.11
C ASN A 86 -11.72 25.46 -4.46
N THR A 87 -10.75 24.74 -3.86
CA THR A 87 -10.98 23.41 -3.23
C THR A 87 -12.16 23.44 -2.26
N ALA A 88 -12.20 24.42 -1.35
CA ALA A 88 -13.24 24.53 -0.34
C ALA A 88 -14.64 24.81 -0.94
N GLU A 89 -14.70 25.65 -1.98
CA GLU A 89 -15.96 25.97 -2.67
C GLU A 89 -16.49 24.75 -3.43
N LEU A 90 -15.62 24.06 -4.17
CA LEU A 90 -15.98 22.87 -4.94
C LEU A 90 -16.41 21.71 -4.03
N ALA A 91 -15.79 21.55 -2.87
CA ALA A 91 -16.20 20.56 -1.87
C ALA A 91 -17.59 20.87 -1.29
N ARG A 92 -17.87 22.14 -0.92
CA ARG A 92 -19.21 22.55 -0.45
C ARG A 92 -20.27 22.35 -1.52
N ALA A 93 -19.98 22.77 -2.75
CA ALA A 93 -20.89 22.60 -3.89
C ALA A 93 -21.19 21.13 -4.20
N ALA A 94 -20.26 20.22 -3.92
CA ALA A 94 -20.46 18.77 -4.04
C ALA A 94 -21.22 18.15 -2.86
N GLY A 95 -21.52 18.91 -1.80
CA GLY A 95 -22.32 18.45 -0.65
C GLY A 95 -21.51 18.09 0.60
N ALA A 96 -20.19 18.35 0.63
CA ALA A 96 -19.39 18.11 1.83
C ALA A 96 -19.56 19.19 2.90
N LYS A 97 -19.43 18.79 4.17
CA LYS A 97 -19.22 19.69 5.31
C LYS A 97 -17.75 20.12 5.31
N VAL A 98 -17.47 21.41 5.09
CA VAL A 98 -16.10 21.90 4.91
C VAL A 98 -15.61 22.64 6.14
N LEU A 99 -14.51 22.15 6.71
CA LEU A 99 -13.72 22.80 7.76
C LEU A 99 -12.55 23.53 7.09
N VAL A 100 -12.55 24.87 7.15
CA VAL A 100 -11.42 25.67 6.64
C VAL A 100 -10.41 25.82 7.77
N LEU A 101 -9.18 25.39 7.51
CA LEU A 101 -8.08 25.44 8.46
C LEU A 101 -6.95 26.24 7.82
N ASP A 102 -6.88 27.54 8.10
CA ASP A 102 -5.79 28.37 7.63
C ASP A 102 -4.78 28.57 8.75
N ASP A 103 -3.54 28.14 8.50
CA ASP A 103 -2.45 28.19 9.47
C ASP A 103 -1.11 28.48 8.77
N PRO A 104 -0.53 29.68 8.94
CA PRO A 104 0.67 30.05 8.22
C PRO A 104 1.94 29.33 8.71
N ASP A 105 1.91 28.66 9.86
CA ASP A 105 3.08 28.00 10.45
C ASP A 105 3.65 26.91 9.50
N PRO A 106 4.91 27.03 9.05
CA PRO A 106 5.56 26.00 8.25
C PRO A 106 5.53 24.59 8.88
N ALA A 107 5.51 24.48 10.21
CA ALA A 107 5.43 23.20 10.92
C ALA A 107 4.11 22.46 10.66
N HIS A 108 3.05 23.19 10.32
CA HIS A 108 1.73 22.64 10.05
C HIS A 108 1.52 22.25 8.58
N ARG A 109 2.50 22.48 7.69
CA ARG A 109 2.44 22.13 6.26
C ARG A 109 2.66 20.63 5.99
N MET A 110 1.81 19.81 6.57
CA MET A 110 1.80 18.35 6.40
C MET A 110 0.37 17.82 6.43
N ALA A 111 0.09 16.73 5.71
CA ALA A 111 -1.24 16.12 5.62
C ALA A 111 -1.82 15.71 6.99
N LEU A 112 -0.95 15.34 7.93
CA LEU A 112 -1.31 14.98 9.30
C LEU A 112 -2.04 16.10 10.07
N TYR A 113 -1.69 17.37 9.85
CA TYR A 113 -2.27 18.49 10.61
C TYR A 113 -3.78 18.64 10.39
N PRO A 114 -4.28 18.80 9.14
CA PRO A 114 -5.71 18.81 8.87
C PRO A 114 -6.41 17.50 9.25
N LEU A 115 -5.76 16.35 9.09
CA LEU A 115 -6.32 15.06 9.52
C LEU A 115 -6.57 15.05 11.03
N LYS A 116 -5.59 15.46 11.84
CA LYS A 116 -5.69 15.51 13.29
C LYS A 116 -6.74 16.51 13.75
N HIS A 117 -6.80 17.69 13.13
CA HIS A 117 -7.84 18.68 13.40
C HIS A 117 -9.23 18.11 13.13
N GLY A 118 -9.45 17.52 11.95
CA GLY A 118 -10.73 16.91 11.60
C GLY A 118 -11.14 15.76 12.52
N VAL A 119 -10.20 14.88 12.90
CA VAL A 119 -10.48 13.83 13.89
C VAL A 119 -10.90 14.44 15.22
N GLN A 120 -10.22 15.49 15.70
CA GLN A 120 -10.53 16.13 16.97
C GLN A 120 -11.93 16.75 16.99
N GLU A 121 -12.32 17.44 15.92
CA GLU A 121 -13.67 18.00 15.76
C GLU A 121 -14.73 16.89 15.77
N LEU A 122 -14.50 15.79 15.04
CA LEU A 122 -15.47 14.70 14.91
C LEU A 122 -15.63 13.89 16.20
N ILE A 123 -14.57 13.63 16.96
CA ILE A 123 -14.69 12.89 18.22
C ILE A 123 -15.32 13.72 19.34
N ALA A 124 -15.32 15.05 19.21
CA ALA A 124 -15.95 15.97 20.15
C ALA A 124 -17.48 16.06 19.99
N LEU A 125 -18.03 15.56 18.88
CA LEU A 125 -19.48 15.52 18.65
C LEU A 125 -20.17 14.52 19.59
N GLU A 126 -21.25 14.94 20.23
CA GLU A 126 -22.04 14.15 21.16
C GLU A 126 -23.53 14.10 20.78
N GLY A 127 -24.27 13.21 21.44
CA GLY A 127 -25.71 13.06 21.22
C GLY A 127 -26.03 12.54 19.82
N GLU A 128 -27.06 13.12 19.20
CA GLU A 128 -27.53 12.71 17.88
C GLU A 128 -26.52 13.00 16.76
N GLU A 129 -25.56 13.92 16.95
CA GLU A 129 -24.53 14.22 15.93
C GLU A 129 -23.30 13.32 16.00
N ALA A 130 -23.22 12.44 17.02
CA ALA A 130 -22.07 11.57 17.21
C ALA A 130 -21.93 10.54 16.08
N TYR A 131 -20.70 10.36 15.59
CA TYR A 131 -20.35 9.30 14.67
C TYR A 131 -19.87 8.06 15.43
N ASP A 132 -20.11 6.88 14.86
CA ASP A 132 -19.57 5.62 15.36
C ASP A 132 -18.17 5.34 14.79
N MET A 133 -17.93 5.78 13.55
CA MET A 133 -16.73 5.51 12.77
C MET A 133 -16.27 6.75 12.01
N ILE A 134 -14.95 6.92 11.92
CA ILE A 134 -14.29 7.85 11.00
C ILE A 134 -13.57 7.01 9.94
N VAL A 135 -13.77 7.34 8.67
CA VAL A 135 -13.04 6.77 7.53
C VAL A 135 -12.18 7.86 6.92
N HIS A 136 -10.87 7.69 6.97
CA HIS A 136 -9.94 8.61 6.31
C HIS A 136 -9.90 8.35 4.80
N LEU A 137 -10.02 9.38 3.96
CA LEU A 137 -9.82 9.28 2.51
C LEU A 137 -8.89 10.39 2.00
N ASP A 138 -8.04 10.09 1.01
CA ASP A 138 -7.34 11.13 0.26
C ASP A 138 -8.29 11.81 -0.74
N ALA A 139 -7.96 13.05 -1.12
CA ALA A 139 -8.80 13.89 -1.97
C ALA A 139 -9.07 13.36 -3.39
N ASP A 140 -8.31 12.37 -3.87
CA ASP A 140 -8.43 11.77 -5.20
C ASP A 140 -8.92 10.31 -5.18
N ASN A 141 -9.39 9.83 -4.04
CA ASN A 141 -9.81 8.44 -3.91
C ASN A 141 -11.24 8.20 -4.38
N ARG A 142 -11.51 6.96 -4.78
CA ARG A 142 -12.88 6.47 -4.97
C ARG A 142 -13.09 5.20 -4.19
N ILE A 143 -14.29 4.96 -3.72
CA ILE A 143 -14.68 3.75 -3.00
C ILE A 143 -15.73 2.96 -3.78
N ASN A 144 -15.76 1.64 -3.58
CA ASN A 144 -16.82 0.80 -4.16
C ASN A 144 -18.15 0.99 -3.43
N ALA A 145 -19.27 0.64 -4.10
CA ALA A 145 -20.61 0.92 -3.57
C ALA A 145 -20.93 0.25 -2.22
N GLU A 146 -20.30 -0.89 -1.93
CA GLU A 146 -20.50 -1.64 -0.68
C GLU A 146 -19.52 -1.24 0.43
N PHE A 147 -18.69 -0.21 0.24
CA PHE A 147 -17.63 0.12 1.19
C PHE A 147 -18.19 0.38 2.60
N SER A 148 -19.20 1.25 2.72
CA SER A 148 -19.85 1.57 3.99
C SER A 148 -20.48 0.34 4.66
N SER A 149 -21.20 -0.47 3.89
CA SER A 149 -21.92 -1.64 4.41
C SER A 149 -20.93 -2.68 4.95
N LEU A 150 -19.84 -2.93 4.23
CA LEU A 150 -18.78 -3.86 4.61
C LEU A 150 -17.97 -3.40 5.83
N MET A 151 -17.65 -2.10 5.91
CA MET A 151 -16.99 -1.53 7.07
C MET A 151 -17.89 -1.55 8.31
N ASN A 152 -19.18 -1.26 8.15
CA ASN A 152 -20.15 -1.39 9.23
C ASN A 152 -20.26 -2.85 9.71
N ASP A 153 -20.36 -3.82 8.81
CA ASP A 153 -20.43 -5.24 9.20
C ASP A 153 -19.21 -5.67 10.03
N ALA A 154 -18.01 -5.21 9.66
CA ALA A 154 -16.81 -5.40 10.47
C ALA A 154 -16.93 -4.70 11.84
N TYR A 155 -17.34 -3.43 11.86
CA TYR A 155 -17.50 -2.65 13.09
C TYR A 155 -18.48 -3.27 14.08
N GLN A 156 -19.64 -3.73 13.60
CA GLN A 156 -20.65 -4.40 14.42
C GLN A 156 -20.18 -5.78 14.91
N SER A 157 -19.18 -6.36 14.24
CA SER A 157 -18.48 -7.57 14.69
C SER A 157 -17.39 -7.30 15.74
N GLY A 158 -17.27 -6.06 16.23
CA GLY A 158 -16.29 -5.66 17.25
C GLY A 158 -14.97 -5.15 16.68
N VAL A 159 -14.89 -4.83 15.39
CA VAL A 159 -13.67 -4.28 14.78
C VAL A 159 -13.61 -2.76 14.98
N ASP A 160 -12.55 -2.29 15.63
CA ASP A 160 -12.32 -0.86 15.87
C ASP A 160 -11.44 -0.17 14.85
N PHE A 161 -10.57 -0.94 14.19
CA PHE A 161 -9.54 -0.41 13.33
C PHE A 161 -9.33 -1.35 12.16
N ALA A 162 -9.58 -0.88 10.94
CA ALA A 162 -9.52 -1.72 9.76
C ALA A 162 -9.06 -0.97 8.52
N ARG A 163 -8.43 -1.71 7.61
CA ARG A 163 -8.08 -1.23 6.28
C ARG A 163 -8.90 -1.90 5.18
N PRO A 164 -9.06 -1.23 4.03
CA PRO A 164 -9.64 -1.81 2.83
C PRO A 164 -8.56 -2.45 1.94
N TYR A 165 -9.02 -2.98 0.81
CA TYR A 165 -8.19 -3.36 -0.34
C TYR A 165 -7.77 -2.10 -1.11
N GLU A 166 -6.48 -2.01 -1.46
CA GLU A 166 -5.92 -0.96 -2.33
C GLU A 166 -6.08 -1.33 -3.80
N GLY A 167 -7.05 -0.69 -4.46
CA GLY A 167 -7.29 -0.76 -5.89
C GLY A 167 -6.65 0.40 -6.67
N ALA A 168 -6.73 0.34 -7.99
CA ALA A 168 -6.20 1.38 -8.88
C ALA A 168 -7.28 1.92 -9.82
N LEU A 169 -7.34 3.24 -9.98
CA LEU A 169 -8.21 3.90 -10.96
C LEU A 169 -7.65 3.81 -12.38
N ASN A 170 -6.34 4.04 -12.52
CA ASN A 170 -5.63 4.19 -13.78
C ASN A 170 -4.65 3.04 -14.05
N GLY A 171 -4.82 1.89 -13.40
CA GLY A 171 -3.89 0.76 -13.51
C GLY A 171 -3.86 0.08 -14.88
N ALA A 172 -4.58 0.59 -15.88
CA ALA A 172 -4.44 0.21 -17.30
C ALA A 172 -3.84 1.31 -18.20
N GLN A 173 -3.62 2.53 -17.68
CA GLN A 173 -3.24 3.72 -18.45
C GLN A 173 -1.88 3.58 -19.15
N ASN A 174 -0.82 3.16 -18.44
CA ASN A 174 0.50 2.97 -19.02
C ASN A 174 1.30 1.90 -18.25
N PHE A 175 2.55 1.65 -18.63
CA PHE A 175 3.38 0.64 -17.98
C PHE A 175 3.59 0.89 -16.47
N TYR A 176 3.91 2.13 -16.08
CA TYR A 176 4.15 2.48 -14.68
C TYR A 176 2.89 2.33 -13.84
N THR A 177 1.74 2.79 -14.32
CA THR A 177 0.49 2.66 -13.58
C THR A 177 0.10 1.20 -13.38
N LYS A 178 0.27 0.36 -14.41
CA LYS A 178 0.04 -1.09 -14.33
C LYS A 178 0.98 -1.76 -13.31
N ALA A 179 2.28 -1.43 -13.35
CA ALA A 179 3.26 -2.00 -12.45
C ALA A 179 3.04 -1.56 -10.99
N CYS A 180 2.74 -0.28 -10.77
CA CYS A 180 2.36 0.23 -9.45
C CYS A 180 1.08 -0.44 -8.93
N ALA A 181 0.03 -0.57 -9.75
CA ALA A 181 -1.21 -1.24 -9.35
C ALA A 181 -0.96 -2.69 -8.92
N LEU A 182 -0.15 -3.44 -9.66
CA LEU A 182 0.26 -4.80 -9.28
C LEU A 182 1.07 -4.81 -7.97
N PHE A 183 1.96 -3.85 -7.78
CA PHE A 183 2.79 -3.75 -6.58
C PHE A 183 1.98 -3.46 -5.31
N TYR A 184 1.05 -2.51 -5.34
CA TYR A 184 0.24 -2.16 -4.16
C TYR A 184 -0.83 -3.22 -3.86
N ALA A 185 -1.43 -3.80 -4.90
CA ALA A 185 -2.38 -4.90 -4.75
C ALA A 185 -1.76 -6.17 -4.15
N PHE A 186 -0.44 -6.34 -4.25
CA PHE A 186 0.28 -7.45 -3.62
C PHE A 186 -0.01 -7.52 -2.12
N ASP A 187 0.12 -6.40 -1.40
CA ASP A 187 -0.07 -6.40 0.04
C ASP A 187 -1.52 -6.67 0.41
N SER A 188 -2.47 -6.09 -0.33
CA SER A 188 -3.91 -6.35 -0.12
C SER A 188 -4.27 -7.83 -0.35
N ARG A 189 -3.81 -8.44 -1.45
CA ARG A 189 -4.20 -9.80 -1.84
C ARG A 189 -3.46 -10.89 -1.09
N PHE A 190 -2.15 -10.75 -0.95
CA PHE A 190 -1.29 -11.81 -0.41
C PHE A 190 -0.93 -11.56 1.05
N GLY A 191 -0.60 -10.31 1.42
CA GLY A 191 -0.25 -9.96 2.78
C GLY A 191 -1.46 -9.91 3.71
N SER A 192 -2.28 -8.87 3.57
CA SER A 192 -3.39 -8.52 4.46
C SER A 192 -4.46 -9.60 4.56
N ARG A 193 -4.76 -10.30 3.45
CA ARG A 193 -5.64 -11.48 3.49
C ARG A 193 -5.10 -12.56 4.42
N VAL A 194 -3.84 -12.92 4.24
CA VAL A 194 -3.20 -14.00 5.01
C VAL A 194 -3.07 -13.58 6.47
N ARG A 195 -2.71 -12.32 6.74
CA ARG A 195 -2.65 -11.77 8.10
C ARG A 195 -4.00 -11.89 8.81
N GLU A 196 -5.09 -11.42 8.19
CA GLU A 196 -6.43 -11.49 8.79
C GLU A 196 -6.84 -12.93 9.08
N ARG A 197 -6.57 -13.85 8.15
CA ARG A 197 -6.93 -15.26 8.31
C ARG A 197 -6.12 -15.99 9.36
N MET A 198 -4.87 -15.60 9.59
CA MET A 198 -4.01 -16.17 10.62
C MET A 198 -4.12 -15.44 11.96
N GLY A 199 -5.02 -14.46 12.08
CA GLY A 199 -5.17 -13.69 13.32
C GLY A 199 -4.08 -12.64 13.54
N VAL A 200 -3.16 -12.46 12.59
CA VAL A 200 -2.09 -11.45 12.62
C VAL A 200 -2.68 -10.07 12.30
N ALA A 201 -2.15 -9.02 12.94
CA ALA A 201 -2.59 -7.65 12.68
C ALA A 201 -2.33 -7.23 11.23
N ALA A 202 -3.34 -6.68 10.56
CA ALA A 202 -3.20 -6.07 9.26
C ALA A 202 -2.41 -4.76 9.37
N HIS A 203 -1.74 -4.38 8.28
CA HIS A 203 -0.98 -3.13 8.21
C HIS A 203 -1.93 -2.04 7.79
N VAL A 204 -2.61 -1.41 8.74
CA VAL A 204 -3.54 -0.32 8.42
C VAL A 204 -2.74 0.92 8.05
N ASN A 205 -2.46 1.05 6.76
CA ASN A 205 -1.76 2.14 6.13
C ASN A 205 -2.56 2.64 4.93
N GLY A 206 -2.27 3.85 4.49
CA GLY A 206 -2.96 4.49 3.38
C GLY A 206 -4.41 4.86 3.69
N SER A 207 -5.15 5.02 2.60
CA SER A 207 -6.50 5.55 2.62
C SER A 207 -7.57 4.48 2.86
N GLY A 208 -8.75 4.94 3.30
CA GLY A 208 -9.92 4.18 3.68
C GLY A 208 -9.80 3.46 5.00
N ALA A 209 -8.79 3.81 5.81
CA ALA A 209 -8.66 3.34 7.18
C ALA A 209 -9.92 3.74 7.97
N MET A 210 -10.65 2.73 8.44
CA MET A 210 -11.80 2.87 9.33
C MET A 210 -11.29 2.83 10.78
N MET A 211 -11.66 3.85 11.55
CA MET A 211 -11.33 4.02 12.96
C MET A 211 -12.60 4.27 13.74
N SER A 212 -12.89 3.46 14.75
CA SER A 212 -14.04 3.71 15.61
C SER A 212 -13.82 4.95 16.47
N VAL A 213 -14.87 5.74 16.65
CA VAL A 213 -14.84 6.94 17.51
C VAL A 213 -14.56 6.55 18.97
N ARG A 214 -15.06 5.39 19.42
CA ARG A 214 -14.74 4.85 20.76
C ARG A 214 -13.24 4.62 20.96
N MET A 215 -12.56 3.99 20.00
CA MET A 215 -11.12 3.79 20.05
C MET A 215 -10.39 5.13 20.03
N LEU A 216 -10.78 6.04 19.14
CA LEU A 216 -10.14 7.35 19.04
C LEU A 216 -10.26 8.15 20.35
N ARG A 217 -11.42 8.12 21.02
CA ARG A 217 -11.58 8.75 22.34
C ARG A 217 -10.68 8.12 23.41
N GLU A 218 -10.58 6.79 23.44
CA GLU A 218 -9.71 6.08 24.37
C GLU A 218 -8.21 6.37 24.16
N CYS A 219 -7.80 6.59 22.90
CA CYS A 219 -6.41 6.89 22.54
C CYS A 219 -6.07 8.39 22.59
N GLY A 220 -7.03 9.27 22.88
CA GLY A 220 -6.82 10.72 22.89
C GLY A 220 -6.76 11.38 21.50
N GLY A 221 -7.41 10.77 20.51
CA GLY A 221 -7.52 11.25 19.13
C GLY A 221 -6.48 10.64 18.18
N TYR A 222 -6.09 11.41 17.16
CA TYR A 222 -5.06 11.01 16.19
C TYR A 222 -3.67 11.45 16.69
N ASP A 223 -2.96 10.53 17.35
CA ASP A 223 -1.77 10.77 18.18
C ASP A 223 -0.43 10.68 17.43
N CYS A 224 -0.44 10.94 16.12
CA CYS A 224 0.76 10.86 15.27
C CYS A 224 1.50 12.20 15.19
N VAL A 225 2.79 12.14 14.82
CA VAL A 225 3.67 13.31 14.65
C VAL A 225 4.59 13.22 13.44
N SER A 226 4.64 12.08 12.76
CA SER A 226 5.55 11.84 11.63
C SER A 226 4.85 12.02 10.27
N ILE A 227 5.64 11.97 9.19
CA ILE A 227 5.14 12.01 7.79
C ILE A 227 4.56 10.66 7.34
N SER A 228 4.77 9.61 8.13
CA SER A 228 4.20 8.27 7.92
C SER A 228 3.20 8.01 9.02
N ASP A 229 2.26 8.94 9.16
CA ASP A 229 1.30 9.01 10.25
C ASP A 229 0.39 7.78 10.30
N ASP A 230 0.00 7.25 9.16
CA ASP A 230 -0.76 6.02 9.02
C ASP A 230 -0.07 4.81 9.67
N ALA A 231 1.19 4.55 9.30
CA ALA A 231 2.01 3.49 9.85
C ALA A 231 2.34 3.75 11.33
N GLU A 232 2.55 5.02 11.70
CA GLU A 232 2.78 5.44 13.08
C GLU A 232 1.57 5.12 13.96
N PHE A 233 0.37 5.48 13.50
CA PHE A 233 -0.89 5.23 14.18
C PHE A 233 -1.09 3.73 14.37
N ASN A 234 -0.91 2.95 13.32
CA ASN A 234 -1.00 1.50 13.40
C ASN A 234 -0.02 0.90 14.43
N PHE A 235 1.21 1.40 14.51
CA PHE A 235 2.19 0.96 15.50
C PHE A 235 1.77 1.33 16.93
N ASN A 236 1.26 2.54 17.14
CA ASN A 236 0.76 2.96 18.46
C ASN A 236 -0.39 2.05 18.91
N ARG A 237 -1.39 1.82 18.04
CA ARG A 237 -2.52 0.93 18.31
C ARG A 237 -2.06 -0.49 18.64
N MET A 238 -1.09 -1.03 17.91
CA MET A 238 -0.51 -2.35 18.22
C MET A 238 0.19 -2.40 19.58
N LEU A 239 0.94 -1.37 19.95
CA LEU A 239 1.62 -1.30 21.26
C LEU A 239 0.64 -1.21 22.43
N GLU A 240 -0.54 -0.63 22.19
CA GLU A 240 -1.68 -0.58 23.12
C GLU A 240 -2.49 -1.90 23.16
N GLY A 241 -2.12 -2.90 22.37
CA GLY A 241 -2.79 -4.20 22.32
C GLY A 241 -4.01 -4.23 21.40
N ARG A 242 -4.23 -3.21 20.57
CA ARG A 242 -5.27 -3.19 19.55
C ARG A 242 -4.78 -3.81 18.25
N LYS A 243 -5.66 -4.52 17.57
CA LYS A 243 -5.36 -5.18 16.30
C LYS A 243 -5.98 -4.39 15.15
N GLY A 244 -5.17 -4.11 14.12
CA GLY A 244 -5.67 -3.70 12.81
C GLY A 244 -6.26 -4.89 12.05
N HIS A 245 -7.42 -4.71 11.44
CA HIS A 245 -8.13 -5.72 10.67
C HIS A 245 -8.16 -5.39 9.17
N TYR A 246 -8.52 -6.39 8.36
CA TYR A 246 -8.66 -6.22 6.92
C TYR A 246 -10.07 -6.56 6.43
N VAL A 247 -10.68 -5.63 5.69
CA VAL A 247 -11.98 -5.78 5.05
C VAL A 247 -11.78 -5.84 3.54
N GLU A 248 -11.48 -7.03 3.02
CA GLU A 248 -11.00 -7.22 1.64
C GLU A 248 -11.97 -6.78 0.53
N ASP A 249 -13.28 -6.83 0.79
CA ASP A 249 -14.29 -6.46 -0.20
C ASP A 249 -14.60 -4.95 -0.20
N ALA A 250 -14.16 -4.23 0.84
CA ALA A 250 -14.15 -2.77 0.83
C ALA A 250 -12.92 -2.33 0.05
N ILE A 251 -13.11 -1.56 -1.01
CA ILE A 251 -12.04 -1.20 -1.95
C ILE A 251 -11.93 0.31 -2.01
N VAL A 252 -10.72 0.82 -1.83
CA VAL A 252 -10.35 2.20 -2.19
C VAL A 252 -9.53 2.14 -3.46
N TYR A 253 -9.93 2.92 -4.46
CA TYR A 253 -9.22 3.08 -5.71
C TYR A 253 -8.40 4.37 -5.65
N GLU A 254 -7.09 4.23 -5.81
CA GLU A 254 -6.14 5.35 -5.85
C GLU A 254 -5.68 5.65 -7.29
N ASP A 255 -5.24 6.89 -7.51
CA ASP A 255 -4.49 7.27 -8.71
C ASP A 255 -3.03 6.80 -8.58
N MET A 256 -2.63 5.86 -9.44
CA MET A 256 -1.29 5.28 -9.43
C MET A 256 -0.28 6.20 -10.12
N PRO A 257 0.98 6.25 -9.64
CA PRO A 257 2.05 6.98 -10.31
C PRO A 257 2.18 6.57 -11.79
N SER A 258 2.22 7.56 -12.68
CA SER A 258 2.23 7.33 -14.14
C SER A 258 3.60 7.48 -14.79
N SER A 259 4.61 7.91 -14.04
CA SER A 259 5.98 8.05 -14.51
C SER A 259 7.01 7.58 -13.47
N PHE A 260 8.23 7.31 -13.93
CA PHE A 260 9.36 7.01 -13.04
C PHE A 260 9.60 8.11 -12.01
N ARG A 261 9.46 9.38 -12.40
CA ARG A 261 9.70 10.52 -11.51
C ARG A 261 8.69 10.55 -10.37
N ASP A 262 7.43 10.23 -10.67
CA ASP A 262 6.36 10.17 -9.66
C ASP A 262 6.58 8.99 -8.71
N THR A 263 6.94 7.81 -9.24
CA THR A 263 7.32 6.65 -8.42
C THR A 263 8.52 6.97 -7.52
N LEU A 264 9.57 7.61 -8.05
CA LEU A 264 10.74 8.00 -7.27
C LEU A 264 10.38 8.96 -6.15
N ASN A 265 9.55 9.97 -6.40
CA ASN A 265 9.13 10.93 -5.39
C ASN A 265 8.27 10.26 -4.30
N ARG A 266 7.34 9.36 -4.68
CA ARG A 266 6.54 8.57 -3.72
C ARG A 266 7.44 7.69 -2.87
N ASN A 267 8.39 6.98 -3.47
CA ASN A 267 9.32 6.09 -2.77
C ASN A 267 10.32 6.85 -1.88
N LYS A 268 10.71 8.07 -2.25
CA LYS A 268 11.51 8.94 -1.37
C LYS A 268 10.78 9.28 -0.08
N ARG A 269 9.49 9.60 -0.16
CA ARG A 269 8.64 9.87 1.00
C ARG A 269 8.49 8.63 1.87
N ILE A 270 8.14 7.49 1.27
CA ILE A 270 7.95 6.21 1.98
C ILE A 270 9.25 5.74 2.65
N GLY A 271 10.37 5.73 1.91
CA GLY A 271 11.65 5.23 2.43
C GLY A 271 12.21 6.06 3.57
N SER A 272 12.14 7.40 3.46
CA SER A 272 12.63 8.30 4.52
C SER A 272 11.75 8.26 5.77
N GLY A 273 10.42 8.23 5.61
CA GLY A 273 9.47 8.06 6.72
C GLY A 273 9.61 6.70 7.42
N GLY A 274 9.72 5.63 6.63
CA GLY A 274 9.93 4.27 7.11
C GLY A 274 11.24 4.10 7.90
N MET A 275 12.32 4.77 7.50
CA MET A 275 13.60 4.74 8.23
C MET A 275 13.51 5.43 9.60
N LYS A 276 12.70 6.49 9.73
CA LYS A 276 12.45 7.13 11.03
C LYS A 276 11.64 6.19 11.95
N LEU A 277 10.58 5.58 11.42
CA LEU A 277 9.78 4.59 12.16
C LEU A 277 10.60 3.36 12.57
N LEU A 278 11.53 2.90 11.71
CA LEU A 278 12.48 1.84 12.02
C LEU A 278 13.26 2.14 13.30
N LYS A 279 13.79 3.36 13.41
CA LYS A 279 14.61 3.80 14.53
C LYS A 279 13.82 3.96 15.83
N GLU A 280 12.61 4.51 15.77
CA GLU A 280 11.86 4.89 16.98
C GLU A 280 10.96 3.78 17.55
N LYS A 281 10.36 2.97 16.68
CA LYS A 281 9.30 2.02 17.06
C LYS A 281 9.62 0.57 16.70
N LEU A 282 10.36 0.29 15.64
CA LEU A 282 10.47 -1.09 15.16
C LEU A 282 11.29 -2.01 16.09
N LEU A 283 12.35 -1.50 16.74
CA LEU A 283 13.05 -2.27 17.78
C LEU A 283 12.15 -2.58 18.98
N LYS A 284 11.22 -1.67 19.31
CA LYS A 284 10.22 -1.91 20.37
C LYS A 284 9.23 -3.00 19.95
N MET A 285 8.80 -3.01 18.68
CA MET A 285 7.98 -4.11 18.13
C MET A 285 8.71 -5.45 18.25
N PHE A 286 9.96 -5.52 17.80
CA PHE A 286 10.75 -6.74 17.88
C PHE A 286 10.86 -7.24 19.33
N GLY A 287 11.13 -6.35 20.30
CA GLY A 287 11.14 -6.71 21.72
C GLY A 287 9.79 -7.21 22.23
N LYS A 288 8.68 -6.57 21.82
CA LYS A 288 7.31 -6.95 22.22
C LYS A 288 6.93 -8.36 21.77
N PHE A 289 7.47 -8.86 20.65
CA PHE A 289 7.28 -10.25 20.25
C PHE A 289 7.75 -11.22 21.34
N PHE A 290 8.97 -11.03 21.88
CA PHE A 290 9.52 -11.92 22.90
C PHE A 290 8.81 -11.83 24.25
N THR A 291 8.17 -10.71 24.56
CA THR A 291 7.41 -10.55 25.82
C THR A 291 5.97 -11.01 25.72
N THR A 292 5.35 -10.94 24.53
CA THR A 292 3.90 -11.22 24.36
C THR A 292 3.62 -12.52 23.61
N GLY A 293 4.58 -13.05 22.85
CA GLY A 293 4.37 -14.15 21.92
C GLY A 293 3.50 -13.79 20.70
N ASN A 294 3.03 -12.54 20.57
CA ASN A 294 2.16 -12.13 19.48
C ASN A 294 2.98 -11.95 18.19
N PHE A 295 2.80 -12.87 17.24
CA PHE A 295 3.52 -12.89 15.97
C PHE A 295 3.32 -11.63 15.13
N SER A 296 2.26 -10.86 15.35
CA SER A 296 2.03 -9.57 14.66
C SER A 296 3.19 -8.59 14.84
N PHE A 297 3.85 -8.60 15.99
CA PHE A 297 5.01 -7.75 16.23
C PHE A 297 6.24 -8.17 15.40
N MET A 298 6.50 -9.47 15.30
CA MET A 298 7.59 -10.01 14.48
C MET A 298 7.31 -9.77 13.00
N GLU A 299 6.09 -10.03 12.57
CA GLU A 299 5.66 -9.82 11.19
C GLU A 299 5.82 -8.36 10.76
N MET A 300 5.39 -7.42 11.61
CA MET A 300 5.55 -5.99 11.37
C MET A 300 7.03 -5.60 11.27
N PHE A 301 7.87 -6.15 12.16
CA PHE A 301 9.32 -5.97 12.11
C PHE A 301 9.89 -6.46 10.78
N LEU A 302 9.54 -7.69 10.36
CA LEU A 302 10.04 -8.29 9.13
C LEU A 302 9.58 -7.57 7.86
N THR A 303 8.40 -6.96 7.87
CA THR A 303 7.94 -6.16 6.72
C THR A 303 8.66 -4.81 6.65
N TYR A 304 8.76 -4.08 7.76
CA TYR A 304 9.35 -2.74 7.74
C TYR A 304 10.88 -2.72 7.72
N ILE A 305 11.55 -3.78 8.19
CA ILE A 305 13.02 -3.92 8.05
C ILE A 305 13.43 -3.94 6.57
N PHE A 306 12.53 -4.27 5.65
CA PHE A 306 12.79 -4.24 4.21
C PHE A 306 13.28 -2.87 3.73
N ASN A 307 12.84 -1.76 4.36
CA ASN A 307 13.36 -0.42 4.07
C ASN A 307 14.88 -0.35 4.28
N PHE A 308 15.41 -0.97 5.33
CA PHE A 308 16.85 -1.09 5.56
C PHE A 308 17.49 -2.12 4.62
N LEU A 309 16.82 -3.24 4.37
CA LEU A 309 17.34 -4.27 3.45
C LEU A 309 17.53 -3.76 2.03
N THR A 310 16.74 -2.77 1.57
CA THR A 310 16.97 -2.16 0.25
C THR A 310 18.35 -1.53 0.11
N ILE A 311 18.95 -1.05 1.20
CA ILE A 311 20.33 -0.55 1.23
C ILE A 311 21.31 -1.70 1.01
N LEU A 312 21.12 -2.83 1.70
CA LEU A 312 21.97 -4.01 1.53
C LEU A 312 21.84 -4.59 0.12
N ILE A 313 20.62 -4.69 -0.40
CA ILE A 313 20.33 -5.20 -1.75
C ILE A 313 20.89 -4.28 -2.83
N SER A 314 20.78 -2.96 -2.67
CA SER A 314 21.17 -2.00 -3.71
C SER A 314 22.64 -1.56 -3.65
N ILE A 315 23.31 -1.73 -2.50
CA ILE A 315 24.69 -1.27 -2.29
C ILE A 315 25.62 -2.44 -1.97
N TRP A 316 25.38 -3.15 -0.87
CA TRP A 316 26.30 -4.21 -0.42
C TRP A 316 26.41 -5.35 -1.44
N ILE A 317 25.27 -5.86 -1.92
CA ILE A 317 25.23 -7.00 -2.84
C ILE A 317 26.00 -6.68 -4.14
N PRO A 318 25.70 -5.58 -4.88
CA PRO A 318 26.48 -5.22 -6.06
C PRO A 318 27.98 -5.04 -5.78
N LEU A 319 28.35 -4.32 -4.73
CA LEU A 319 29.76 -4.07 -4.41
C LEU A 319 30.52 -5.35 -4.08
N TYR A 320 29.92 -6.23 -3.27
CA TYR A 320 30.53 -7.50 -2.90
C TYR A 320 30.75 -8.39 -4.14
N TYR A 321 29.75 -8.52 -5.01
CA TYR A 321 29.89 -9.38 -6.19
C TYR A 321 30.79 -8.79 -7.27
N VAL A 322 30.82 -7.47 -7.44
CA VAL A 322 31.83 -6.81 -8.30
C VAL A 322 33.24 -7.11 -7.78
N TYR A 323 33.46 -6.97 -6.47
CA TYR A 323 34.74 -7.33 -5.84
C TYR A 323 35.06 -8.82 -6.03
N HIS A 324 34.11 -9.72 -5.72
CA HIS A 324 34.30 -11.17 -5.78
C HIS A 324 34.63 -11.65 -7.20
N PHE A 325 33.89 -11.17 -8.20
CA PHE A 325 34.14 -11.51 -9.60
C PHE A 325 35.45 -10.93 -10.11
N THR A 326 35.78 -9.68 -9.77
CA THR A 326 37.06 -9.07 -10.15
C THR A 326 38.24 -9.81 -9.52
N TYR A 327 38.17 -10.09 -8.22
CA TYR A 327 39.22 -10.77 -7.47
C TYR A 327 39.47 -12.18 -8.01
N THR A 328 38.41 -12.97 -8.22
CA THR A 328 38.53 -14.33 -8.78
C THR A 328 39.02 -14.31 -10.23
N ALA A 329 38.54 -13.38 -11.06
CA ALA A 329 39.02 -13.24 -12.44
C ALA A 329 40.51 -12.89 -12.51
N LEU A 330 41.00 -12.00 -11.66
CA LEU A 330 42.43 -11.65 -11.61
C LEU A 330 43.32 -12.81 -11.18
N ILE A 331 42.83 -13.68 -10.27
CA ILE A 331 43.55 -14.90 -9.88
C ILE A 331 43.58 -15.92 -11.03
N ILE A 332 42.44 -16.11 -11.72
CA ILE A 332 42.34 -17.07 -12.83
C ILE A 332 43.22 -16.68 -14.02
N ASN A 333 43.47 -15.38 -14.21
CA ASN A 333 44.34 -14.85 -15.27
C ASN A 333 45.78 -14.60 -14.79
N ASP A 334 46.19 -15.22 -13.66
CA ASP A 334 47.55 -15.15 -13.10
C ASP A 334 48.06 -13.73 -12.79
N VAL A 335 47.16 -12.74 -12.65
CA VAL A 335 47.51 -11.36 -12.29
C VAL A 335 47.81 -11.24 -10.79
N ILE A 336 47.08 -12.01 -9.97
CA ILE A 336 47.27 -12.07 -8.52
C ILE A 336 47.69 -13.50 -8.14
N SER A 337 48.88 -13.63 -7.56
CA SER A 337 49.35 -14.90 -7.01
C SER A 337 48.64 -15.26 -5.71
N VAL A 338 48.22 -16.51 -5.58
CA VAL A 338 47.58 -17.06 -4.38
C VAL A 338 48.44 -18.16 -3.77
N SER A 339 48.58 -18.16 -2.45
CA SER A 339 49.40 -19.15 -1.71
C SER A 339 48.58 -20.15 -0.89
N TRP A 340 47.29 -19.90 -0.69
CA TRP A 340 46.44 -20.67 0.23
C TRP A 340 45.64 -21.77 -0.44
N MET A 341 45.22 -21.57 -1.70
CA MET A 341 44.39 -22.49 -2.47
C MET A 341 44.85 -22.49 -3.94
N PRO A 342 44.68 -23.60 -4.68
CA PRO A 342 45.02 -23.65 -6.10
C PRO A 342 44.07 -22.78 -6.93
N VAL A 343 44.54 -22.29 -8.09
CA VAL A 343 43.73 -21.45 -9.02
C VAL A 343 42.41 -22.14 -9.42
N SER A 344 42.42 -23.47 -9.57
CA SER A 344 41.23 -24.27 -9.88
C SER A 344 40.12 -24.15 -8.83
N PHE A 345 40.47 -23.94 -7.55
CA PHE A 345 39.49 -23.70 -6.49
C PHE A 345 38.76 -22.37 -6.72
N TYR A 346 39.49 -21.30 -7.06
CA TYR A 346 38.90 -19.99 -7.33
C TYR A 346 38.03 -19.98 -8.61
N ALA A 347 38.45 -20.73 -9.63
CA ALA A 347 37.64 -20.95 -10.82
C ALA A 347 36.32 -21.67 -10.50
N SER A 348 36.38 -22.74 -9.71
CA SER A 348 35.18 -23.46 -9.25
C SER A 348 34.27 -22.56 -8.40
N MET A 349 34.86 -21.75 -7.51
CA MET A 349 34.13 -20.80 -6.68
C MET A 349 33.42 -19.73 -7.53
N LEU A 350 34.08 -19.19 -8.56
CA LEU A 350 33.49 -18.24 -9.51
C LEU A 350 32.27 -18.84 -10.20
N TRP A 351 32.44 -20.01 -10.82
CA TRP A 351 31.35 -20.68 -11.55
C TRP A 351 30.20 -21.09 -10.65
N THR A 352 30.48 -21.63 -9.47
CA THR A 352 29.45 -21.98 -8.48
C THR A 352 28.68 -20.73 -8.05
N THR A 353 29.38 -19.63 -7.78
CA THR A 353 28.73 -18.36 -7.42
C THR A 353 27.84 -17.85 -8.54
N LEU A 354 28.30 -17.91 -9.79
CA LEU A 354 27.53 -17.49 -10.95
C LEU A 354 26.26 -18.34 -11.11
N TRP A 355 26.37 -19.67 -11.03
CA TRP A 355 25.22 -20.56 -11.15
C TRP A 355 24.23 -20.40 -10.00
N CYS A 356 24.70 -20.23 -8.76
CA CYS A 356 23.84 -19.91 -7.63
C CYS A 356 23.13 -18.56 -7.82
N ALA A 357 23.84 -17.53 -8.30
CA ALA A 357 23.25 -16.23 -8.56
C ALA A 357 22.17 -16.31 -9.66
N VAL A 358 22.43 -17.03 -10.75
CA VAL A 358 21.46 -17.27 -11.83
C VAL A 358 20.25 -18.05 -11.31
N GLY A 359 20.46 -19.10 -10.51
CA GLY A 359 19.39 -19.90 -9.93
C GLY A 359 18.51 -19.11 -8.96
N ILE A 360 19.11 -18.33 -8.06
CA ILE A 360 18.39 -17.47 -7.10
C ILE A 360 17.66 -16.36 -7.85
N ALA A 361 18.33 -15.65 -8.76
CA ALA A 361 17.70 -14.59 -9.55
C ALA A 361 16.55 -15.13 -10.39
N GLY A 362 16.73 -16.28 -11.05
CA GLY A 362 15.69 -16.97 -11.80
C GLY A 362 14.51 -17.37 -10.91
N GLY A 363 14.76 -17.98 -9.76
CA GLY A 363 13.72 -18.35 -8.79
C GLY A 363 12.95 -17.14 -8.26
N LEU A 364 13.65 -16.06 -7.89
CA LEU A 364 13.03 -14.83 -7.43
C LEU A 364 12.22 -14.15 -8.55
N PHE A 365 12.76 -14.07 -9.76
CA PHE A 365 12.07 -13.48 -10.91
C PHE A 365 10.81 -14.27 -11.26
N ILE A 366 10.89 -15.60 -11.30
CA ILE A 366 9.75 -16.45 -11.66
C ILE A 366 8.69 -16.41 -10.55
N LEU A 367 9.08 -16.61 -9.29
CA LEU A 367 8.11 -16.70 -8.19
C LEU A 367 7.59 -15.33 -7.76
N PHE A 368 8.48 -14.41 -7.39
CA PHE A 368 8.11 -13.09 -6.86
C PHE A 368 7.81 -12.07 -7.95
N GLY A 369 8.45 -12.18 -9.11
CA GLY A 369 8.18 -11.29 -10.23
C GLY A 369 6.97 -11.74 -11.04
N PHE A 370 7.16 -12.70 -11.94
CA PHE A 370 6.13 -13.12 -12.90
C PHE A 370 4.92 -13.79 -12.23
N GLY A 371 5.16 -14.76 -11.33
CA GLY A 371 4.11 -15.58 -10.74
C GLY A 371 3.08 -14.77 -9.96
N GLN A 372 3.55 -13.88 -9.07
CA GLN A 372 2.69 -12.98 -8.29
C GLN A 372 1.92 -12.00 -9.18
N ALA A 373 2.62 -11.34 -10.10
CA ALA A 373 2.00 -10.37 -11.00
C ALA A 373 0.94 -11.03 -11.89
N ALA A 374 1.24 -12.22 -12.44
CA ALA A 374 0.30 -13.00 -13.22
C ALA A 374 -0.93 -13.37 -12.41
N LEU A 375 -0.74 -13.81 -11.17
CA LEU A 375 -1.85 -14.20 -10.29
C LEU A 375 -2.76 -13.01 -9.97
N LEU A 376 -2.20 -11.82 -9.69
CA LEU A 376 -2.98 -10.59 -9.52
C LEU A 376 -3.72 -10.19 -10.80
N ALA A 377 -3.05 -10.24 -11.95
CA ALA A 377 -3.67 -9.94 -13.23
C ALA A 377 -4.79 -10.94 -13.61
N ILE A 378 -4.76 -12.18 -13.11
CA ILE A 378 -5.82 -13.16 -13.33
C ILE A 378 -7.00 -12.92 -12.38
N LEU A 379 -6.70 -12.71 -11.10
CA LEU A 379 -7.69 -12.73 -10.02
C LEU A 379 -8.34 -11.38 -9.76
N ASP A 380 -7.58 -10.29 -9.85
CA ASP A 380 -7.98 -8.99 -9.32
C ASP A 380 -7.94 -7.86 -10.38
N TYR A 381 -7.74 -8.14 -11.67
CA TYR A 381 -7.57 -7.12 -12.72
C TYR A 381 -8.61 -5.99 -12.73
N LYS A 382 -9.88 -6.29 -12.42
CA LYS A 382 -10.94 -5.26 -12.33
C LYS A 382 -10.68 -4.27 -11.19
N LYS A 383 -10.16 -4.75 -10.06
CA LYS A 383 -9.74 -3.91 -8.92
C LYS A 383 -8.55 -3.03 -9.27
N LEU A 384 -7.78 -3.40 -10.30
CA LEU A 384 -6.60 -2.69 -10.79
C LEU A 384 -6.93 -1.72 -11.93
N GLY A 385 -8.21 -1.42 -12.19
CA GLY A 385 -8.61 -0.47 -13.22
C GLY A 385 -8.52 -0.99 -14.66
N ALA A 386 -8.31 -2.30 -14.86
CA ALA A 386 -8.30 -2.93 -16.19
C ALA A 386 -9.67 -3.51 -16.56
N LYS A 387 -10.10 -3.36 -17.82
CA LYS A 387 -11.34 -3.98 -18.33
C LYS A 387 -11.12 -5.43 -18.75
N HIS A 388 -9.93 -5.75 -19.25
CA HIS A 388 -9.51 -7.08 -19.64
C HIS A 388 -8.15 -7.45 -19.06
N ARG A 389 -7.98 -8.72 -18.71
CA ARG A 389 -6.71 -9.28 -18.17
C ARG A 389 -5.51 -9.00 -19.09
N ARG A 390 -5.73 -8.97 -20.41
CA ARG A 390 -4.68 -8.77 -21.42
C ARG A 390 -3.99 -7.42 -21.30
N GLU A 391 -4.68 -6.41 -20.76
CA GLU A 391 -4.13 -5.06 -20.57
C GLU A 391 -2.94 -5.06 -19.59
N LEU A 392 -2.88 -6.04 -18.67
CA LEU A 392 -1.83 -6.14 -17.66
C LEU A 392 -0.65 -7.02 -18.08
N ILE A 393 -0.72 -7.75 -19.21
CA ILE A 393 0.33 -8.72 -19.62
C ILE A 393 1.70 -8.05 -19.73
N SER A 394 1.78 -6.86 -20.33
CA SER A 394 3.04 -6.12 -20.46
C SER A 394 3.67 -5.82 -19.10
N ALA A 395 2.84 -5.51 -18.10
CA ALA A 395 3.30 -5.23 -16.75
C ALA A 395 3.73 -6.49 -16.02
N VAL A 396 2.99 -7.60 -16.17
CA VAL A 396 3.38 -8.91 -15.65
C VAL A 396 4.76 -9.32 -16.17
N LEU A 397 5.02 -9.11 -17.47
CA LEU A 397 6.29 -9.54 -18.07
C LEU A 397 7.49 -8.73 -17.59
N LEU A 398 7.29 -7.44 -17.31
CA LEU A 398 8.35 -6.52 -16.90
C LEU A 398 8.34 -6.26 -15.38
N PHE A 399 7.44 -6.91 -14.63
CA PHE A 399 7.32 -6.73 -13.19
C PHE A 399 8.61 -7.03 -12.42
N PRO A 400 9.40 -8.08 -12.73
CA PRO A 400 10.66 -8.31 -12.03
C PRO A 400 11.65 -7.13 -12.17
N VAL A 401 11.70 -6.50 -13.36
CA VAL A 401 12.53 -5.31 -13.60
C VAL A 401 11.99 -4.13 -12.81
N PHE A 402 10.67 -3.97 -12.76
CA PHE A 402 10.03 -2.95 -11.93
C PHE A 402 10.36 -3.12 -10.44
N LEU A 403 10.37 -4.35 -9.90
CA LEU A 403 10.75 -4.61 -8.50
C LEU A 403 12.19 -4.18 -8.19
N LEU A 404 13.13 -4.40 -9.12
CA LEU A 404 14.51 -3.92 -8.98
C LEU A 404 14.57 -2.38 -8.97
N LEU A 405 13.87 -1.73 -9.90
CA LEU A 405 13.75 -0.27 -9.92
C LEU A 405 13.10 0.26 -8.64
N TYR A 406 12.09 -0.42 -8.13
CA TYR A 406 11.41 -0.06 -6.89
C TYR A 406 12.36 -0.18 -5.69
N ALA A 407 13.16 -1.26 -5.60
CA ALA A 407 14.16 -1.42 -4.55
C ALA A 407 15.21 -0.30 -4.56
N ILE A 408 15.71 0.09 -5.75
CA ILE A 408 16.68 1.18 -5.90
C ILE A 408 16.08 2.53 -5.49
N THR A 409 14.87 2.83 -5.97
CA THR A 409 14.19 4.10 -5.65
C THR A 409 13.83 4.19 -4.15
N LEU A 410 13.46 3.08 -3.52
CA LEU A 410 13.25 3.01 -2.07
C LEU A 410 14.56 3.14 -1.29
N CYS A 411 15.66 2.56 -1.76
CA CYS A 411 17.00 2.76 -1.19
C CYS A 411 17.42 4.24 -1.24
N ILE A 412 17.17 4.93 -2.35
CA ILE A 412 17.40 6.39 -2.45
C ILE A 412 16.56 7.11 -1.38
N GLY A 413 15.30 6.72 -1.20
CA GLY A 413 14.43 7.26 -0.16
C GLY A 413 14.94 7.04 1.26
N ALA A 414 15.37 5.82 1.57
CA ALA A 414 15.93 5.44 2.87
C ALA A 414 17.18 6.26 3.25
N LEU A 415 17.93 6.74 2.26
CA LEU A 415 19.11 7.60 2.42
C LEU A 415 18.80 9.11 2.29
N SER A 416 17.57 9.48 1.93
CA SER A 416 17.16 10.87 1.72
C SER A 416 16.58 11.51 2.98
N LYS A 417 16.61 12.84 3.04
CA LYS A 417 15.83 13.58 4.04
C LYS A 417 14.33 13.56 3.67
N PRO A 418 13.42 13.51 4.66
CA PRO A 418 12.00 13.64 4.41
C PRO A 418 11.70 14.97 3.71
N SER A 419 10.92 14.93 2.64
CA SER A 419 10.41 16.14 1.99
C SER A 419 8.98 15.90 1.52
N TRP A 420 8.13 16.92 1.66
CA TRP A 420 6.78 16.94 1.12
C TRP A 420 6.76 17.83 -0.12
N GLY A 421 6.32 17.29 -1.25
CA GLY A 421 6.30 17.97 -2.54
C GLY A 421 4.97 17.80 -3.24
N LYS A 422 4.65 18.72 -4.15
CA LYS A 422 3.41 18.67 -4.93
C LYS A 422 3.36 17.40 -5.78
N VAL A 423 2.25 16.66 -5.71
CA VAL A 423 1.99 15.48 -6.54
C VAL A 423 1.32 15.95 -7.83
N ALA A 424 1.85 15.55 -8.98
CA ALA A 424 1.15 15.75 -10.25
C ALA A 424 0.05 14.68 -10.37
N ARG A 425 -1.21 15.09 -10.51
CA ARG A 425 -2.35 14.20 -10.67
C ARG A 425 -2.46 13.75 -12.14
N ASN A 426 -2.87 12.51 -12.38
CA ASN A 426 -3.21 12.09 -13.74
C ASN A 426 -4.58 12.67 -14.09
N VAL A 427 -4.66 13.44 -15.16
CA VAL A 427 -5.96 13.88 -15.69
C VAL A 427 -6.67 12.62 -16.22
N PRO A 428 -7.86 12.26 -15.72
CA PRO A 428 -8.61 11.15 -16.29
C PRO A 428 -8.88 11.42 -17.76
N PRO A 429 -8.75 10.44 -18.67
CA PRO A 429 -9.34 10.58 -19.98
C PRO A 429 -10.84 10.82 -19.82
N PRO A 430 -11.49 11.65 -20.66
CA PRO A 430 -12.92 11.89 -20.58
C PRO A 430 -13.65 10.56 -20.61
N GLN A 431 -14.47 10.30 -19.58
CA GLN A 431 -15.28 9.10 -19.52
C GLN A 431 -16.28 9.15 -20.68
N SER A 432 -16.21 8.19 -21.61
CA SER A 432 -17.32 7.94 -22.52
C SER A 432 -18.54 7.60 -21.66
N SER A 433 -19.64 8.32 -21.86
CA SER A 433 -20.90 8.13 -21.16
C SER A 433 -21.28 6.65 -21.14
N ALA A 434 -21.92 6.22 -20.06
CA ALA A 434 -22.42 4.87 -19.82
C ALA A 434 -23.63 4.51 -20.73
N GLU A 435 -23.62 4.92 -22.00
CA GLU A 435 -24.64 4.62 -23.00
C GLU A 435 -24.24 3.47 -23.93
N ASP A 436 -22.95 3.13 -24.03
CA ASP A 436 -22.48 2.03 -24.91
C ASP A 436 -22.60 0.62 -24.27
N ALA A 437 -23.20 0.50 -23.09
CA ALA A 437 -23.40 -0.79 -22.41
C ALA A 437 -24.81 -1.40 -22.62
N GLN A 438 -25.64 -0.80 -23.47
CA GLN A 438 -27.01 -1.28 -23.75
C GLN A 438 -27.30 -1.66 -25.20
N SER A 439 -26.32 -1.69 -26.10
CA SER A 439 -26.56 -2.01 -27.53
C SER A 439 -26.28 -3.47 -27.94
N ASP A 440 -25.83 -4.35 -27.04
CA ASP A 440 -25.45 -5.74 -27.39
C ASP A 440 -26.43 -6.84 -26.90
N GLU A 441 -27.68 -6.47 -26.56
CA GLU A 441 -28.75 -7.45 -26.31
C GLU A 441 -30.03 -7.11 -27.09
N HIS A 442 -29.96 -7.17 -28.43
CA HIS A 442 -31.16 -7.41 -29.26
C HIS A 442 -30.77 -8.01 -30.62
N THR A 443 -30.76 -9.34 -30.69
CA THR A 443 -30.95 -10.06 -31.96
C THR A 443 -32.23 -10.88 -31.81
N PRO A 444 -33.34 -10.48 -32.45
CA PRO A 444 -34.36 -11.43 -32.86
C PRO A 444 -34.06 -11.86 -34.29
N ASP A 445 -34.04 -13.16 -34.55
CA ASP A 445 -34.84 -13.72 -35.64
C ASP A 445 -34.74 -15.24 -35.65
N GLY A 446 -35.92 -15.86 -35.60
CA GLY A 446 -36.10 -17.24 -35.99
C GLY A 446 -36.11 -17.36 -37.51
N ALA A 447 -35.73 -18.55 -37.99
CA ALA A 447 -36.17 -19.06 -39.27
C ALA A 447 -36.22 -20.59 -39.18
N ASP A 448 -37.43 -21.08 -38.92
CA ASP A 448 -37.85 -22.42 -39.30
C ASP A 448 -37.97 -22.50 -40.83
N GLY A 449 -37.62 -23.65 -41.40
CA GLY A 449 -38.20 -24.16 -42.65
C GLY A 449 -37.29 -24.20 -43.87
N ALA A 450 -36.66 -25.36 -44.11
CA ALA A 450 -36.78 -26.18 -45.34
C ALA A 450 -35.62 -27.18 -45.50
N GLN A 451 -35.77 -28.38 -44.94
CA GLN A 451 -35.73 -29.69 -45.62
C GLN A 451 -35.83 -30.84 -44.61
#